data_AF-A0A2W1A455-F1
#
_entry.id   AF-A0A2W1A455-F1
#
_cell.length_a   1.000
_cell.length_b   1.000
_cell.length_c   1.000
_cell.angle_alpha   90.00
_cell.angle_beta   90.00
_cell.angle_gamma   90.00
#
_symmetry.space_group_name_H-M   'P 1'
#
loop_
_entity.id
_entity.type
_entity.pdbx_description
1 polymer ?
#
loop_
_entity_poly.entity_id
_entity_poly.type
_entity_poly.pdbx_seq_one_letter_code
_entity_poly.pdbx_strand_id
1 'polypeptide(L)'
;MTQIQDKTGNGRVIQILPEELEEFENEVKRFQAGEWNTEHEFMAFRLRQGVYGQRQSDVQMVRVKAPFGGLTADQLEALSIFAEKYTPLRKGHITTRENIQFHHVKLEDAAAGLHILAEAGLSTREACGNTVRNVTGCPMAGVCGDEPFDVTPYAAAYARYFVRHPFSQSMPRKIKSAFSGCKSDCAITPIHDVGFIPKIKDGVKGFEMFMGGGTSIMPRMAPTLYDFVSENEYLKVTEAAIRVFHKSNELRRNRMKARVKFLIDRIGIDEFRSLVEKEMEGDWAKKSFDPKNLLFIEDELIDAPNLDANFKQPNSPEPRFEQWRESNVELQKQAGYQAVGVKVKLGDLSVNQFQSLATLSRKFAGGRCRITHQQNLTFRWVPQNALYELWTELEKIGLGDSGVHQISDVVSCPGTDSCKLGITSSMGLARALESVIEELNIDDPLVKKMHVKMSGCPNGCGQHHIADIGFHGAAAKAPGGQVPAYELFLGGSYAAKDPRFGIRVKSKIPAKNAPDALKTIIHMYVSERNENEEFKDFAVRVGSEKFEEALEMYKDVGELNRDTLPKYMDWDKTIKYVLERGEGECMV
;
A
#
# COMPACT_ATOMS: atom_id res chain seq x y z
N MET A 1 -20.80 13.41 -25.72
CA MET A 1 -19.46 13.83 -26.18
C MET A 1 -19.27 15.31 -25.91
N THR A 2 -19.09 15.66 -24.64
CA THR A 2 -18.56 16.97 -24.24
C THR A 2 -17.05 16.84 -24.33
N GLN A 3 -16.41 17.68 -25.15
CA GLN A 3 -14.95 17.75 -25.22
C GLN A 3 -14.39 17.87 -23.81
N ILE A 4 -13.60 16.89 -23.38
CA ILE A 4 -12.64 17.03 -22.30
C ILE A 4 -11.59 18.01 -22.84
N GLN A 5 -11.94 19.30 -22.86
CA GLN A 5 -10.97 20.35 -23.13
C GLN A 5 -9.99 20.33 -21.96
N ASP A 6 -8.73 20.13 -22.29
CA ASP A 6 -7.56 20.20 -21.42
C ASP A 6 -7.43 21.62 -20.84
N LYS A 7 -8.34 21.96 -19.93
CA LYS A 7 -8.25 23.13 -19.07
C LYS A 7 -7.48 22.70 -17.83
N THR A 8 -6.18 22.45 -17.96
CA THR A 8 -5.17 22.67 -16.92
C THR A 8 -3.81 22.23 -17.45
N GLY A 9 -3.04 23.19 -17.93
CA GLY A 9 -1.59 23.02 -17.99
C GLY A 9 -1.06 22.49 -16.65
N ASN A 10 -0.30 21.41 -16.70
CA ASN A 10 0.47 20.84 -15.59
C ASN A 10 -0.28 20.36 -14.32
N GLY A 11 -1.62 20.48 -14.23
CA GLY A 11 -2.38 20.19 -13.00
C GLY A 11 -2.62 18.70 -12.67
N ARG A 12 -2.25 17.77 -13.54
CA ARG A 12 -2.50 16.32 -13.35
C ARG A 12 -1.22 15.52 -13.51
N VAL A 13 -1.01 14.52 -12.65
CA VAL A 13 0.17 13.64 -12.74
C VAL A 13 0.04 12.69 -13.92
N ILE A 14 -1.03 11.88 -13.97
CA ILE A 14 -1.25 10.95 -15.07
C ILE A 14 -2.20 11.61 -16.07
N GLN A 15 -1.74 11.75 -17.32
CA GLN A 15 -2.58 12.27 -18.40
C GLN A 15 -3.74 11.30 -18.69
N ILE A 16 -4.93 11.86 -18.89
CA ILE A 16 -6.13 11.15 -19.33
C ILE A 16 -6.19 11.19 -20.85
N LEU A 17 -6.30 10.01 -21.47
CA LEU A 17 -6.48 9.86 -22.92
C LEU A 17 -7.90 9.33 -23.15
N PRO A 18 -8.84 10.15 -23.66
CA PRO A 18 -10.22 9.73 -23.87
C PRO A 18 -10.33 8.48 -24.76
N GLU A 19 -9.42 8.33 -25.72
CA GLU A 19 -9.39 7.22 -26.66
C GLU A 19 -9.12 5.88 -25.96
N GLU A 20 -8.34 5.87 -24.87
CA GLU A 20 -8.10 4.65 -24.07
C GLU A 20 -9.36 4.21 -23.30
N LEU A 21 -10.23 5.15 -22.93
CA LEU A 21 -11.50 4.85 -22.26
C LEU A 21 -12.49 4.23 -23.25
N GLU A 22 -12.60 4.83 -24.43
CA GLU A 22 -13.42 4.32 -25.54
C GLU A 22 -12.92 2.95 -26.00
N GLU A 23 -11.61 2.75 -26.13
CA GLU A 23 -11.00 1.45 -26.43
C GLU A 23 -11.39 0.42 -25.37
N PHE A 24 -11.26 0.74 -24.08
CA PHE A 24 -11.63 -0.18 -23.02
C PHE A 24 -13.11 -0.57 -23.07
N GLU A 25 -14.01 0.39 -23.28
CA GLU A 25 -15.45 0.12 -23.43
C GLU A 25 -15.75 -0.79 -24.63
N ASN A 26 -15.12 -0.51 -25.78
CA ASN A 26 -15.29 -1.32 -26.99
C ASN A 26 -14.75 -2.73 -26.82
N GLU A 27 -13.57 -2.89 -26.21
CA GLU A 27 -12.98 -4.20 -25.97
C GLU A 27 -13.75 -5.03 -24.94
N VAL A 28 -14.42 -4.39 -23.96
CA VAL A 28 -15.38 -5.05 -23.07
C VAL A 28 -16.58 -5.59 -23.86
N LYS A 29 -17.17 -4.79 -24.76
CA LYS A 29 -18.29 -5.23 -25.60
C LYS A 29 -17.89 -6.39 -26.51
N ARG A 30 -16.72 -6.32 -27.15
CA ARG A 30 -16.16 -7.40 -27.97
C ARG A 30 -15.95 -8.68 -27.16
N PHE A 31 -15.45 -8.57 -25.92
CA PHE A 31 -15.29 -9.72 -25.03
C PHE A 31 -16.64 -10.36 -24.69
N GLN A 32 -17.65 -9.55 -24.34
CA GLN A 32 -19.00 -10.03 -24.05
C GLN A 32 -19.69 -10.66 -25.29
N ALA A 33 -19.34 -10.21 -26.50
CA ALA A 33 -19.80 -10.79 -27.76
C ALA A 33 -19.05 -12.07 -28.17
N GLY A 34 -18.01 -12.48 -27.41
CA GLY A 34 -17.20 -13.66 -27.74
C GLY A 34 -16.21 -13.44 -28.89
N GLU A 35 -15.87 -12.19 -29.21
CA GLU A 35 -15.02 -11.82 -30.35
C GLU A 35 -13.51 -11.77 -30.03
N TRP A 36 -13.13 -12.11 -28.80
CA TRP A 36 -11.72 -12.28 -28.42
C TRP A 36 -11.24 -13.69 -28.71
N ASN A 37 -10.02 -13.82 -29.24
CA ASN A 37 -9.44 -15.13 -29.54
C ASN A 37 -9.26 -15.97 -28.27
N THR A 38 -8.87 -15.35 -27.15
CA THR A 38 -8.72 -16.01 -25.86
C THR A 38 -9.09 -15.08 -24.69
N GLU A 39 -9.58 -15.67 -23.60
CA GLU A 39 -9.80 -14.96 -22.32
C GLU A 39 -8.47 -14.41 -21.74
N HIS A 40 -7.36 -15.10 -22.02
CA HIS A 40 -6.02 -14.71 -21.55
C HIS A 40 -5.56 -13.37 -22.10
N GLU A 41 -5.78 -13.14 -23.40
CA GLU A 41 -5.41 -11.89 -24.06
C GLU A 41 -6.26 -10.72 -23.55
N PHE A 42 -7.58 -10.94 -23.38
CA PHE A 42 -8.48 -9.93 -22.79
C PHE A 42 -8.10 -9.64 -21.34
N MET A 43 -7.79 -10.67 -20.55
CA MET A 43 -7.29 -10.53 -19.20
C MET A 43 -6.01 -9.68 -19.18
N ALA A 44 -5.02 -9.97 -20.02
CA ALA A 44 -3.81 -9.16 -20.10
C ALA A 44 -4.11 -7.70 -20.46
N PHE A 45 -5.07 -7.45 -21.36
CA PHE A 45 -5.55 -6.11 -21.72
C PHE A 45 -6.20 -5.37 -20.55
N ARG A 46 -7.26 -5.90 -19.96
CA ARG A 46 -7.98 -5.24 -18.86
C ARG A 46 -7.13 -5.05 -17.60
N LEU A 47 -6.17 -5.93 -17.36
CA LEU A 47 -5.18 -5.77 -16.29
C LEU A 47 -4.36 -4.49 -16.45
N ARG A 48 -4.01 -4.09 -17.69
CA ARG A 48 -3.34 -2.81 -17.95
C ARG A 48 -4.26 -1.61 -17.74
N GLN A 49 -5.57 -1.81 -17.76
CA GLN A 49 -6.58 -0.79 -17.41
C GLN A 49 -6.94 -0.78 -15.92
N GLY A 50 -6.19 -1.51 -15.07
CA GLY A 50 -6.43 -1.53 -13.63
C GLY A 50 -7.66 -2.34 -13.22
N VAL A 51 -8.24 -3.12 -14.13
CA VAL A 51 -9.42 -3.96 -13.90
C VAL A 51 -8.98 -5.42 -13.75
N TYR A 52 -9.27 -6.01 -12.59
CA TYR A 52 -8.76 -7.30 -12.15
C TYR A 52 -9.91 -8.21 -11.74
N GLY A 53 -9.97 -9.44 -12.24
CA GLY A 53 -11.03 -10.37 -11.84
C GLY A 53 -10.78 -10.90 -10.44
N GLN A 54 -11.86 -11.06 -9.69
CA GLN A 54 -11.80 -11.41 -8.27
C GLN A 54 -12.34 -12.81 -7.99
N ARG A 55 -12.41 -13.21 -6.72
CA ARG A 55 -12.79 -14.57 -6.31
C ARG A 55 -14.18 -14.95 -6.82
N GLN A 56 -15.10 -14.01 -6.81
CA GLN A 56 -16.45 -14.15 -7.33
C GLN A 56 -16.44 -14.02 -8.86
N SER A 57 -17.21 -14.87 -9.56
CA SER A 57 -17.32 -14.82 -11.02
C SER A 57 -17.98 -13.52 -11.48
N ASP A 58 -17.66 -13.10 -12.71
CA ASP A 58 -18.35 -12.02 -13.45
C ASP A 58 -18.25 -10.62 -12.83
N VAL A 59 -17.45 -10.47 -11.78
CA VAL A 59 -17.17 -9.20 -11.13
C VAL A 59 -15.68 -8.94 -11.03
N GLN A 60 -15.34 -7.67 -10.92
CA GLN A 60 -14.00 -7.13 -11.02
C GLN A 60 -13.68 -6.29 -9.78
N MET A 61 -12.39 -6.20 -9.52
CA MET A 61 -11.78 -5.14 -8.73
C MET A 61 -11.24 -4.08 -9.68
N VAL A 62 -11.54 -2.81 -9.40
CA VAL A 62 -11.00 -1.65 -10.11
C VAL A 62 -9.99 -0.95 -9.20
N ARG A 63 -8.75 -0.76 -9.65
CA ARG A 63 -7.70 -0.06 -8.90
C ARG A 63 -7.38 1.29 -9.52
N VAL A 64 -7.56 2.34 -8.73
CA VAL A 64 -7.21 3.72 -9.09
C VAL A 64 -5.79 4.02 -8.67
N LYS A 65 -4.96 4.49 -9.60
CA LYS A 65 -3.55 4.84 -9.37
C LYS A 65 -3.50 6.26 -8.82
N ALA A 66 -2.96 6.42 -7.61
CA ALA A 66 -2.72 7.72 -6.98
C ALA A 66 -1.22 7.86 -6.70
N PRO A 67 -0.42 8.36 -7.66
CA PRO A 67 1.01 8.58 -7.46
C PRO A 67 1.26 9.32 -6.14
N PHE A 68 2.28 8.87 -5.38
CA PHE A 68 2.66 9.38 -4.05
C PHE A 68 1.49 9.52 -3.05
N GLY A 69 0.40 8.79 -3.27
CA GLY A 69 -0.82 8.83 -2.49
C GLY A 69 -1.58 10.16 -2.58
N GLY A 70 -1.20 11.08 -3.46
CA GLY A 70 -1.87 12.38 -3.54
C GLY A 70 -3.28 12.29 -4.10
N LEU A 71 -4.23 12.90 -3.39
CA LEU A 71 -5.60 13.10 -3.86
C LEU A 71 -6.06 14.53 -3.56
N THR A 72 -6.85 15.10 -4.46
CA THR A 72 -7.59 16.35 -4.22
C THR A 72 -9.00 16.06 -3.69
N ALA A 73 -9.68 17.08 -3.16
CA ALA A 73 -11.06 16.99 -2.72
C ALA A 73 -12.02 16.54 -3.84
N ASP A 74 -11.86 17.07 -5.05
CA ASP A 74 -12.68 16.70 -6.21
C ASP A 74 -12.47 15.22 -6.60
N GLN A 75 -11.24 14.73 -6.43
CA GLN A 75 -10.93 13.31 -6.65
C GLN A 75 -11.56 12.42 -5.58
N LEU A 76 -11.58 12.83 -4.31
CA LEU A 76 -12.30 12.14 -3.24
C LEU A 76 -13.81 12.06 -3.52
N GLU A 77 -14.41 13.13 -4.06
CA GLU A 77 -15.81 13.14 -4.48
C GLU A 77 -16.07 12.17 -5.65
N ALA A 78 -15.21 12.16 -6.67
CA ALA A 78 -15.34 11.22 -7.78
C ALA A 78 -15.22 9.75 -7.31
N LEU A 79 -14.32 9.47 -6.37
CA LEU A 79 -14.21 8.15 -5.72
C LEU A 79 -15.49 7.79 -4.96
N SER A 80 -16.12 8.75 -4.29
CA SER A 80 -17.42 8.56 -3.65
C SER A 80 -18.51 8.19 -4.66
N ILE A 81 -18.60 8.93 -5.76
CA ILE A 81 -19.61 8.70 -6.82
C ILE A 81 -19.42 7.30 -7.43
N PHE A 82 -18.17 6.91 -7.69
CA PHE A 82 -17.85 5.58 -8.18
C PHE A 82 -18.32 4.51 -7.18
N ALA A 83 -17.97 4.66 -5.89
CA ALA A 83 -18.34 3.73 -4.84
C ALA A 83 -19.86 3.57 -4.73
N GLU A 84 -20.58 4.69 -4.71
CA GLU A 84 -22.04 4.75 -4.62
C GLU A 84 -22.73 4.04 -5.78
N LYS A 85 -22.26 4.27 -7.00
CA LYS A 85 -22.93 3.81 -8.22
C LYS A 85 -22.59 2.37 -8.58
N TYR A 86 -21.35 1.95 -8.37
CA TYR A 86 -20.81 0.73 -8.99
C TYR A 86 -20.31 -0.31 -7.98
N THR A 87 -20.31 -0.02 -6.68
CA THR A 87 -19.87 -0.99 -5.68
C THR A 87 -21.04 -1.46 -4.81
N PRO A 88 -21.34 -2.76 -4.76
CA PRO A 88 -22.40 -3.31 -3.91
C PRO A 88 -22.25 -2.97 -2.43
N LEU A 89 -21.01 -2.93 -1.92
CA LEU A 89 -20.71 -2.61 -0.52
C LEU A 89 -20.61 -1.10 -0.25
N ARG A 90 -20.81 -0.25 -1.27
CA ARG A 90 -20.75 1.23 -1.18
C ARG A 90 -19.51 1.72 -0.42
N LYS A 91 -18.36 1.15 -0.76
CA LYS A 91 -17.07 1.46 -0.12
C LYS A 91 -15.90 1.32 -1.08
N GLY A 92 -14.83 2.05 -0.79
CA GLY A 92 -13.51 1.91 -1.39
C GLY A 92 -12.49 1.44 -0.35
N HIS A 93 -11.40 0.83 -0.82
CA HIS A 93 -10.35 0.26 0.02
C HIS A 93 -8.98 0.88 -0.28
N ILE A 94 -8.38 1.51 0.72
CA ILE A 94 -7.03 2.05 0.71
C ILE A 94 -6.01 0.91 0.75
N THR A 95 -5.07 0.94 -0.19
CA THR A 95 -4.06 -0.12 -0.33
C THR A 95 -2.73 0.25 0.30
N THR A 96 -1.92 -0.76 0.65
CA THR A 96 -0.51 -0.63 1.07
C THR A 96 0.44 -0.08 -0.01
N ARG A 97 -0.10 0.31 -1.17
CA ARG A 97 0.60 0.98 -2.28
C ARG A 97 -0.02 2.33 -2.64
N GLU A 98 -0.74 2.93 -1.71
CA GLU A 98 -1.28 4.29 -1.85
C GLU A 98 -2.23 4.41 -3.05
N ASN A 99 -3.20 3.48 -3.12
CA ASN A 99 -4.21 3.44 -4.16
C ASN A 99 -5.58 3.29 -3.49
N ILE A 100 -6.64 3.46 -4.28
CA ILE A 100 -7.99 3.04 -3.92
C ILE A 100 -8.40 1.84 -4.77
N GLN A 101 -9.00 0.84 -4.15
CA GLN A 101 -9.64 -0.30 -4.81
C GLN A 101 -11.14 -0.29 -4.58
N PHE A 102 -11.88 -0.61 -5.63
CA PHE A 102 -13.30 -0.90 -5.58
C PHE A 102 -13.52 -2.36 -5.94
N HIS A 103 -14.40 -3.04 -5.24
CA HIS A 103 -14.62 -4.48 -5.38
C HIS A 103 -16.05 -4.78 -5.80
N HIS A 104 -16.25 -5.96 -6.39
CA HIS A 104 -17.57 -6.44 -6.86
C HIS A 104 -18.21 -5.58 -7.95
N VAL A 105 -17.40 -4.93 -8.78
CA VAL A 105 -17.85 -4.09 -9.90
C VAL A 105 -18.10 -4.98 -11.12
N LYS A 106 -19.25 -4.88 -11.78
CA LYS A 106 -19.48 -5.61 -13.04
C LYS A 106 -18.53 -5.12 -14.13
N LEU A 107 -18.23 -5.95 -15.13
CA LEU A 107 -17.28 -5.58 -16.18
C LEU A 107 -17.75 -4.38 -17.00
N GLU A 108 -19.04 -4.32 -17.36
CA GLU A 108 -19.65 -3.20 -18.06
C GLU A 108 -19.68 -1.91 -17.21
N ASP A 109 -19.93 -2.05 -15.90
CA ASP A 109 -19.93 -0.94 -14.95
C ASP A 109 -18.52 -0.38 -14.74
N ALA A 110 -17.49 -1.23 -14.82
CA ALA A 110 -16.11 -0.78 -14.76
C ALA A 110 -15.83 0.21 -15.91
N ALA A 111 -16.24 -0.11 -17.14
CA ALA A 111 -16.03 0.80 -18.28
C ALA A 111 -16.68 2.17 -18.04
N ALA A 112 -17.96 2.20 -17.63
CA ALA A 112 -18.65 3.45 -17.33
C ALA A 112 -18.04 4.20 -16.13
N GLY A 113 -17.62 3.49 -15.09
CA GLY A 113 -17.01 4.09 -13.91
C GLY A 113 -15.63 4.69 -14.17
N LEU A 114 -14.85 4.14 -15.11
CA LEU A 114 -13.56 4.71 -15.50
C LEU A 114 -13.71 6.13 -16.07
N HIS A 115 -14.82 6.45 -16.75
CA HIS A 115 -15.10 7.82 -17.21
C HIS A 115 -15.28 8.81 -16.05
N ILE A 116 -16.00 8.43 -14.98
CA ILE A 116 -16.19 9.28 -13.79
C ILE A 116 -14.85 9.62 -13.14
N LEU A 117 -13.97 8.63 -13.03
CA LEU A 117 -12.63 8.83 -12.48
C LEU A 117 -11.80 9.76 -13.38
N ALA A 118 -11.88 9.55 -14.70
CA ALA A 118 -11.14 10.32 -15.69
C ALA A 118 -11.54 11.81 -15.73
N GLU A 119 -12.82 12.13 -15.55
CA GLU A 119 -13.32 13.51 -15.46
C GLU A 119 -12.62 14.28 -14.32
N ALA A 120 -12.44 13.63 -13.16
CA ALA A 120 -11.70 14.15 -12.01
C ALA A 120 -10.17 14.05 -12.12
N GLY A 121 -9.65 13.60 -13.27
CA GLY A 121 -8.21 13.45 -13.51
C GLY A 121 -7.56 12.24 -12.83
N LEU A 122 -8.34 11.26 -12.39
CA LEU A 122 -7.85 9.98 -11.89
C LEU A 122 -7.69 8.97 -13.03
N SER A 123 -6.68 8.10 -12.92
CA SER A 123 -6.45 7.05 -13.90
C SER A 123 -6.24 5.69 -13.25
N THR A 124 -6.69 4.63 -13.91
CA THR A 124 -6.45 3.23 -13.53
C THR A 124 -5.33 2.58 -14.37
N ARG A 125 -4.79 3.32 -15.34
CA ARG A 125 -3.79 2.85 -16.30
C ARG A 125 -2.54 2.32 -15.58
N GLU A 126 -2.19 1.08 -15.89
CA GLU A 126 -1.07 0.33 -15.33
C GLU A 126 -1.09 0.14 -13.80
N ALA A 127 -2.24 0.29 -13.15
CA ALA A 127 -2.39 -0.05 -11.73
C ALA A 127 -2.20 -1.56 -11.47
N CYS A 128 -2.46 -2.38 -12.51
CA CYS A 128 -2.31 -3.83 -12.54
C CYS A 128 -1.45 -4.27 -13.76
N GLY A 129 -1.29 -5.58 -13.98
CA GLY A 129 -0.49 -6.11 -15.10
C GLY A 129 1.03 -6.19 -14.87
N ASN A 130 1.76 -6.57 -15.91
CA ASN A 130 3.23 -6.65 -15.97
C ASN A 130 3.84 -5.31 -16.42
N THR A 131 3.53 -4.28 -15.63
CA THR A 131 3.81 -2.87 -15.92
C THR A 131 4.44 -2.18 -14.71
N VAL A 132 4.68 -0.87 -14.82
CA VAL A 132 5.12 -0.04 -13.69
C VAL A 132 3.89 0.35 -12.87
N ARG A 133 3.83 -0.16 -11.64
CA ARG A 133 2.69 0.03 -10.72
C ARG A 133 2.64 1.46 -10.18
N ASN A 134 1.79 1.69 -9.19
CA ASN A 134 1.79 2.96 -8.48
C ASN A 134 3.17 3.27 -7.88
N VAL A 135 3.52 4.56 -7.95
CA VAL A 135 4.70 5.12 -7.30
C VAL A 135 4.28 5.48 -5.89
N THR A 136 4.81 4.79 -4.89
CA THR A 136 4.55 5.15 -3.49
C THR A 136 5.43 6.31 -3.07
N GLY A 137 4.95 7.16 -2.17
CA GLY A 137 5.61 8.39 -1.77
C GLY A 137 5.51 8.64 -0.27
N CYS A 138 6.46 9.39 0.28
CA CYS A 138 6.35 9.84 1.66
C CYS A 138 5.15 10.80 1.81
N PRO A 139 4.20 10.54 2.74
CA PRO A 139 3.05 11.42 2.95
C PRO A 139 3.46 12.80 3.49
N MET A 140 4.67 12.93 4.04
CA MET A 140 5.24 14.17 4.54
C MET A 140 6.13 14.90 3.52
N ALA A 141 6.28 14.39 2.29
CA ALA A 141 7.06 15.07 1.26
C ALA A 141 6.55 16.51 1.03
N GLY A 142 7.47 17.46 0.98
CA GLY A 142 7.20 18.90 0.84
C GLY A 142 6.98 19.63 2.16
N VAL A 143 6.72 18.92 3.26
CA VAL A 143 6.42 19.50 4.57
C VAL A 143 7.26 18.90 5.72
N CYS A 144 8.00 17.83 5.46
CA CYS A 144 8.85 17.15 6.44
C CYS A 144 10.00 18.07 6.90
N GLY A 145 10.25 18.17 8.20
CA GLY A 145 11.37 18.95 8.74
C GLY A 145 12.76 18.39 8.41
N ASP A 146 12.84 17.08 8.15
CA ASP A 146 14.10 16.35 7.89
C ASP A 146 14.36 16.06 6.40
N GLU A 147 13.53 16.56 5.48
CA GLU A 147 13.72 16.31 4.05
C GLU A 147 14.86 17.17 3.47
N PRO A 148 15.78 16.59 2.68
CA PRO A 148 16.77 17.38 1.95
C PRO A 148 16.13 18.29 0.89
N PHE A 149 15.08 17.80 0.23
CA PHE A 149 14.24 18.54 -0.72
C PHE A 149 12.93 17.76 -0.93
N ASP A 150 11.89 18.44 -1.44
CA ASP A 150 10.61 17.81 -1.77
C ASP A 150 10.75 16.84 -2.94
N VAL A 151 10.43 15.57 -2.72
CA VAL A 151 10.49 14.50 -3.73
C VAL A 151 9.25 14.39 -4.60
N THR A 152 8.15 15.07 -4.25
CA THR A 152 6.86 14.99 -4.95
C THR A 152 6.98 15.29 -6.44
N PRO A 153 7.71 16.35 -6.88
CA PRO A 153 7.87 16.64 -8.30
C PRO A 153 8.52 15.50 -9.09
N TYR A 154 9.47 14.81 -8.49
CA TYR A 154 10.25 13.74 -9.11
C TYR A 154 9.50 12.41 -9.13
N ALA A 155 8.73 12.11 -8.08
CA ALA A 155 7.82 10.96 -8.04
C ALA A 155 6.71 11.10 -9.10
N ALA A 156 6.19 12.31 -9.28
CA ALA A 156 5.23 12.62 -10.34
C ALA A 156 5.85 12.48 -11.74
N ALA A 157 7.05 13.03 -11.94
CA ALA A 157 7.78 12.90 -13.19
C ALA A 157 8.09 11.43 -13.54
N TYR A 158 8.44 10.61 -12.54
CA TYR A 158 8.57 9.16 -12.72
C TYR A 158 7.25 8.54 -13.20
N ALA A 159 6.12 8.87 -12.58
CA ALA A 159 4.82 8.35 -13.01
C ALA A 159 4.49 8.78 -14.45
N ARG A 160 4.70 10.06 -14.79
CA ARG A 160 4.53 10.62 -16.15
C ARG A 160 5.41 9.93 -17.17
N TYR A 161 6.65 9.62 -16.82
CA TYR A 161 7.61 9.01 -17.72
C TYR A 161 7.30 7.54 -18.04
N PHE A 162 6.96 6.76 -17.01
CA PHE A 162 6.85 5.30 -17.15
C PHE A 162 5.45 4.79 -17.51
N VAL A 163 4.39 5.54 -17.19
CA VAL A 163 3.04 5.19 -17.64
C VAL A 163 2.98 5.36 -19.15
N ARG A 164 2.54 4.32 -19.86
CA ARG A 164 2.51 4.21 -21.34
C ARG A 164 3.88 4.15 -22.01
N HIS A 165 4.95 3.97 -21.24
CA HIS A 165 6.27 3.79 -21.83
C HIS A 165 6.30 2.52 -22.71
N PRO A 166 6.93 2.53 -23.91
CA PRO A 166 6.81 1.43 -24.87
C PRO A 166 7.13 0.03 -24.32
N PHE A 167 8.16 -0.12 -23.50
CA PHE A 167 8.51 -1.42 -22.90
C PHE A 167 7.74 -1.74 -21.61
N SER A 168 7.06 -0.76 -20.99
CA SER A 168 6.34 -0.98 -19.74
C SER A 168 5.07 -1.83 -19.94
N GLN A 169 4.63 -2.03 -21.19
CA GLN A 169 3.42 -2.79 -21.52
C GLN A 169 3.57 -4.32 -21.42
N SER A 170 4.80 -4.85 -21.44
CA SER A 170 5.06 -6.29 -21.58
C SER A 170 6.32 -6.77 -20.84
N MET A 171 6.61 -6.20 -19.66
CA MET A 171 7.75 -6.62 -18.84
C MET A 171 7.61 -8.08 -18.36
N PRO A 172 8.70 -8.75 -17.91
CA PRO A 172 8.61 -10.11 -17.36
C PRO A 172 7.61 -10.18 -16.19
N ARG A 173 7.59 -9.12 -15.36
CA ARG A 173 6.67 -8.97 -14.23
C ARG A 173 6.53 -7.51 -13.83
N LYS A 174 5.60 -7.23 -12.91
CA LYS A 174 5.37 -5.91 -12.31
C LYS A 174 6.64 -5.30 -11.70
N ILE A 175 6.79 -3.98 -11.87
CA ILE A 175 7.77 -3.12 -11.19
C ILE A 175 7.03 -2.22 -10.21
N LYS A 176 7.52 -2.17 -8.96
CA LYS A 176 7.03 -1.31 -7.89
C LYS A 176 8.11 -0.30 -7.53
N SER A 177 7.77 0.98 -7.53
CA SER A 177 8.67 2.06 -7.14
C SER A 177 8.23 2.77 -5.86
N ALA A 178 9.19 3.37 -5.15
CA ALA A 178 8.96 4.19 -3.96
C ALA A 178 9.91 5.38 -3.89
N PHE A 179 9.40 6.53 -3.40
CA PHE A 179 10.17 7.73 -3.11
C PHE A 179 9.97 8.11 -1.64
N SER A 180 11.02 7.96 -0.82
CA SER A 180 11.02 8.52 0.53
C SER A 180 11.24 10.04 0.47
N GLY A 181 10.75 10.78 1.48
CA GLY A 181 11.02 12.21 1.65
C GLY A 181 12.27 12.48 2.49
N CYS A 182 12.71 11.53 3.32
CA CYS A 182 13.84 11.75 4.23
C CYS A 182 14.59 10.45 4.54
N LYS A 183 15.67 10.59 5.31
CA LYS A 183 16.51 9.47 5.76
C LYS A 183 15.79 8.44 6.64
N SER A 184 14.60 8.78 7.16
CA SER A 184 13.76 7.87 7.94
C SER A 184 12.98 6.87 7.09
N ASP A 185 13.11 6.96 5.76
CA ASP A 185 12.52 6.04 4.78
C ASP A 185 11.01 5.78 4.96
N CYS A 186 10.23 6.84 5.00
CA CYS A 186 8.78 6.77 5.20
C CYS A 186 8.04 6.00 4.08
N ALA A 187 8.70 5.67 2.97
CA ALA A 187 8.13 4.92 1.85
C ALA A 187 8.58 3.45 1.80
N ILE A 188 9.45 3.03 2.73
CA ILE A 188 10.00 1.67 2.85
C ILE A 188 10.65 1.24 1.52
N THR A 189 11.59 2.03 1.03
CA THR A 189 12.27 1.79 -0.25
C THR A 189 12.88 0.39 -0.41
N PRO A 190 13.44 -0.29 0.61
CA PRO A 190 14.01 -1.64 0.48
C PRO A 190 13.03 -2.73 0.03
N ILE A 191 11.73 -2.58 0.21
CA ILE A 191 10.76 -3.61 -0.22
C ILE A 191 10.28 -3.45 -1.67
N HIS A 192 10.78 -2.44 -2.38
CA HIS A 192 10.36 -2.06 -3.73
C HIS A 192 11.32 -2.61 -4.79
N ASP A 193 10.83 -2.77 -6.03
CA ASP A 193 11.73 -3.13 -7.13
C ASP A 193 12.72 -1.99 -7.40
N VAL A 194 12.28 -0.73 -7.27
CA VAL A 194 13.10 0.48 -7.37
C VAL A 194 12.76 1.41 -6.20
N GLY A 195 13.77 1.97 -5.52
CA GLY A 195 13.58 2.87 -4.40
C GLY A 195 14.47 4.11 -4.49
N PHE A 196 13.99 5.25 -4.01
CA PHE A 196 14.72 6.51 -4.00
C PHE A 196 14.65 7.17 -2.61
N ILE A 197 15.81 7.52 -2.06
CA ILE A 197 15.93 8.37 -0.87
C ILE A 197 16.67 9.65 -1.27
N PRO A 198 16.11 10.85 -1.01
CA PRO A 198 16.71 12.11 -1.43
C PRO A 198 18.05 12.33 -0.73
N LYS A 199 19.03 12.83 -1.49
CA LYS A 199 20.36 13.22 -1.01
C LYS A 199 20.81 14.51 -1.70
N ILE A 200 21.60 15.30 -0.98
CA ILE A 200 22.35 16.41 -1.57
C ILE A 200 23.82 16.04 -1.48
N LYS A 201 24.52 16.06 -2.62
CA LYS A 201 25.95 15.80 -2.72
C LYS A 201 26.60 16.94 -3.48
N ASP A 202 27.56 17.62 -2.84
CA ASP A 202 28.30 18.75 -3.43
C ASP A 202 27.37 19.85 -3.99
N GLY A 203 26.26 20.12 -3.29
CA GLY A 203 25.23 21.10 -3.69
C GLY A 203 24.26 20.60 -4.78
N VAL A 204 24.45 19.40 -5.32
CA VAL A 204 23.58 18.80 -6.34
C VAL A 204 22.51 17.93 -5.68
N LYS A 205 21.25 18.14 -6.06
CA LYS A 205 20.13 17.28 -5.67
C LYS A 205 20.18 15.95 -6.42
N GLY A 206 19.87 14.87 -5.71
CA GLY A 206 19.80 13.54 -6.27
C GLY A 206 19.23 12.55 -5.29
N PHE A 207 19.45 11.28 -5.57
CA PHE A 207 18.87 10.18 -4.81
C PHE A 207 19.89 9.08 -4.58
N GLU A 208 19.89 8.50 -3.38
CA GLU A 208 20.32 7.12 -3.24
C GLU A 208 19.27 6.23 -3.90
N MET A 209 19.72 5.34 -4.78
CA MET A 209 18.85 4.49 -5.59
C MET A 209 19.04 3.02 -5.21
N PHE A 210 17.94 2.36 -4.89
CA PHE A 210 17.89 0.93 -4.55
C PHE A 210 17.22 0.14 -5.66
N MET A 211 17.60 -1.13 -5.83
CA MET A 211 16.93 -2.00 -6.79
C MET A 211 16.94 -3.47 -6.36
N GLY A 212 15.81 -4.18 -6.53
CA GLY A 212 15.74 -5.62 -6.27
C GLY A 212 14.99 -6.07 -5.01
N GLY A 213 14.11 -5.26 -4.45
CA GLY A 213 13.29 -5.63 -3.30
C GLY A 213 12.01 -6.41 -3.64
N GLY A 214 11.37 -6.98 -2.61
CA GLY A 214 9.98 -7.44 -2.72
C GLY A 214 9.54 -8.50 -1.72
N THR A 215 8.30 -8.40 -1.23
CA THR A 215 7.72 -9.09 -0.05
C THR A 215 6.84 -10.33 -0.33
N SER A 216 7.07 -11.05 -1.43
CA SER A 216 6.37 -12.33 -1.69
C SER A 216 7.09 -13.51 -1.00
N ILE A 217 6.74 -14.76 -1.33
CA ILE A 217 7.20 -16.01 -0.70
C ILE A 217 8.70 -16.04 -0.36
N MET A 218 9.55 -15.53 -1.24
CA MET A 218 10.99 -15.38 -1.01
C MET A 218 11.32 -13.90 -0.86
N PRO A 219 11.15 -13.29 0.32
CA PRO A 219 11.31 -11.85 0.47
C PRO A 219 12.77 -11.43 0.31
N ARG A 220 13.00 -10.23 -0.25
CA ARG A 220 14.33 -9.61 -0.44
C ARG A 220 14.27 -8.12 -0.10
N MET A 221 15.31 -7.63 0.56
CA MET A 221 15.57 -6.20 0.67
C MET A 221 16.39 -5.76 -0.54
N ALA A 222 16.02 -4.63 -1.12
CA ALA A 222 16.71 -4.06 -2.26
C ALA A 222 18.11 -3.57 -1.83
N PRO A 223 19.20 -4.08 -2.43
CA PRO A 223 20.51 -3.47 -2.25
C PRO A 223 20.58 -2.08 -2.90
N THR A 224 21.52 -1.26 -2.42
CA THR A 224 21.86 0.03 -3.04
C THR A 224 22.46 -0.22 -4.43
N LEU A 225 21.78 0.27 -5.47
CA LEU A 225 22.28 0.25 -6.83
C LEU A 225 23.28 1.38 -7.05
N TYR A 226 22.93 2.60 -6.64
CA TYR A 226 23.81 3.77 -6.68
C TYR A 226 23.67 4.58 -5.39
N ASP A 227 24.79 4.93 -4.77
CA ASP A 227 24.78 5.78 -3.57
C ASP A 227 24.25 7.19 -3.84
N PHE A 228 24.39 7.64 -5.09
CA PHE A 228 23.90 8.93 -5.58
C PHE A 228 23.67 8.90 -7.09
N VAL A 229 22.45 9.25 -7.52
CA VAL A 229 22.10 9.59 -8.90
C VAL A 229 21.50 10.99 -8.91
N SER A 230 22.02 11.87 -9.78
CA SER A 230 21.51 13.25 -9.86
C SER A 230 20.04 13.29 -10.27
N GLU A 231 19.34 14.34 -9.87
CA GLU A 231 17.96 14.59 -10.25
C GLU A 231 17.74 14.73 -11.77
N ASN A 232 18.79 14.98 -12.54
CA ASN A 232 18.73 15.06 -14.00
C ASN A 232 18.83 13.69 -14.67
N GLU A 233 19.48 12.71 -14.02
CA GLU A 233 19.78 11.40 -14.61
C GLU A 233 18.92 10.25 -14.06
N TYR A 234 18.24 10.45 -12.93
CA TYR A 234 17.53 9.35 -12.24
C TYR A 234 16.51 8.62 -13.12
N LEU A 235 15.79 9.31 -14.03
CA LEU A 235 14.85 8.67 -14.96
C LEU A 235 15.57 7.82 -16.00
N LYS A 236 16.67 8.32 -16.60
CA LYS A 236 17.45 7.56 -17.57
C LYS A 236 18.08 6.32 -16.95
N VAL A 237 18.72 6.48 -15.78
CA VAL A 237 19.33 5.37 -15.05
C VAL A 237 18.28 4.32 -14.69
N THR A 238 17.09 4.75 -14.26
CA THR A 238 15.97 3.85 -14.01
C THR A 238 15.51 3.13 -15.28
N GLU A 239 15.36 3.85 -16.39
CA GLU A 239 14.98 3.24 -17.67
C GLU A 239 16.00 2.19 -18.11
N ALA A 240 17.30 2.47 -18.00
CA ALA A 240 18.35 1.51 -18.31
C ALA A 240 18.21 0.25 -17.44
N ALA A 241 17.99 0.41 -16.13
CA ALA A 241 17.79 -0.71 -15.23
C ALA A 241 16.53 -1.53 -15.53
N ILE A 242 15.42 -0.87 -15.90
CA ILE A 242 14.20 -1.55 -16.33
C ILE A 242 14.38 -2.22 -17.69
N ARG A 243 15.17 -1.65 -18.61
CA ARG A 243 15.51 -2.28 -19.90
C ARG A 243 16.33 -3.56 -19.71
N VAL A 244 17.31 -3.57 -18.80
CA VAL A 244 18.05 -4.80 -18.42
C VAL A 244 17.07 -5.86 -17.92
N PHE A 245 16.14 -5.49 -17.03
CA PHE A 245 15.08 -6.40 -16.58
C PHE A 245 14.18 -6.88 -17.74
N HIS A 246 13.74 -5.98 -18.62
CA HIS A 246 12.83 -6.28 -19.72
C HIS A 246 13.43 -7.26 -20.74
N LYS A 247 14.72 -7.12 -21.05
CA LYS A 247 15.48 -7.96 -21.99
C LYS A 247 15.84 -9.34 -21.44
N SER A 248 15.59 -9.59 -20.15
CA SER A 248 15.94 -10.87 -19.52
C SER A 248 15.00 -12.01 -19.97
N ASN A 249 15.50 -12.82 -20.89
CA ASN A 249 14.79 -14.02 -21.36
C ASN A 249 14.62 -15.08 -20.25
N GLU A 250 15.57 -15.18 -19.31
CA GLU A 250 15.48 -16.15 -18.21
C GLU A 250 14.28 -15.87 -17.29
N LEU A 251 14.00 -14.60 -17.01
CA LEU A 251 12.89 -14.21 -16.12
C LEU A 251 11.52 -14.46 -16.78
N ARG A 252 11.47 -14.62 -18.11
CA ARG A 252 10.25 -14.95 -18.83
C ARG A 252 9.94 -16.44 -18.84
N ARG A 253 10.90 -17.31 -18.48
CA ARG A 253 10.72 -18.77 -18.46
C ARG A 253 9.90 -19.26 -17.27
N ASN A 254 10.09 -18.65 -16.10
CA ASN A 254 9.42 -19.06 -14.87
C ASN A 254 8.78 -17.86 -14.16
N ARG A 255 7.46 -17.77 -14.23
CA ARG A 255 6.68 -16.66 -13.64
C ARG A 255 6.83 -16.52 -12.13
N MET A 256 7.11 -17.60 -11.39
CA MET A 256 7.39 -17.56 -9.95
C MET A 256 8.74 -16.90 -9.64
N LYS A 257 9.67 -16.92 -10.61
CA LYS A 257 11.00 -16.30 -10.52
C LYS A 257 11.18 -15.13 -11.50
N ALA A 258 10.09 -14.49 -11.94
CA ALA A 258 10.11 -13.45 -12.99
C ALA A 258 10.33 -12.01 -12.50
N ARG A 259 10.52 -11.79 -11.20
CA ARG A 259 10.79 -10.46 -10.62
C ARG A 259 12.27 -10.12 -10.68
N VAL A 260 12.61 -8.84 -10.81
CA VAL A 260 13.99 -8.37 -10.95
C VAL A 260 14.91 -8.79 -9.81
N LYS A 261 14.37 -8.93 -8.59
CA LYS A 261 15.11 -9.45 -7.44
C LYS A 261 15.80 -10.80 -7.67
N PHE A 262 15.23 -11.68 -8.50
CA PHE A 262 15.83 -12.99 -8.78
C PHE A 262 17.02 -12.90 -9.75
N LEU A 263 17.00 -11.91 -10.66
CA LEU A 263 18.16 -11.61 -11.48
C LEU A 263 19.29 -11.08 -10.60
N ILE A 264 19.00 -10.10 -9.73
CA ILE A 264 19.99 -9.48 -8.83
C ILE A 264 20.54 -10.50 -7.82
N ASP A 265 19.70 -11.35 -7.21
CA ASP A 265 20.14 -12.46 -6.35
C ASP A 265 21.17 -13.38 -7.04
N ARG A 266 21.01 -13.59 -8.37
CA ARG A 266 21.84 -14.52 -9.14
C ARG A 266 23.18 -13.90 -9.54
N ILE A 267 23.18 -12.64 -9.97
CA ILE A 267 24.37 -11.98 -10.53
C ILE A 267 25.09 -11.05 -9.55
N GLY A 268 24.42 -10.63 -8.47
CA GLY A 268 24.90 -9.60 -7.57
C GLY A 268 24.58 -8.18 -8.05
N ILE A 269 24.52 -7.22 -7.12
CA ILE A 269 24.15 -5.84 -7.43
C ILE A 269 25.22 -5.13 -8.28
N ASP A 270 26.50 -5.48 -8.12
CA ASP A 270 27.60 -4.86 -8.87
C ASP A 270 27.62 -5.29 -10.35
N GLU A 271 27.36 -6.57 -10.62
CA GLU A 271 27.19 -7.05 -11.99
C GLU A 271 25.93 -6.44 -12.62
N PHE A 272 24.84 -6.35 -11.85
CA PHE A 272 23.63 -5.67 -12.32
C PHE A 272 23.92 -4.20 -12.66
N ARG A 273 24.68 -3.47 -11.83
CA ARG A 273 25.13 -2.10 -12.10
C ARG A 273 25.91 -2.01 -13.41
N SER A 274 26.85 -2.93 -13.64
CA SER A 274 27.63 -3.00 -14.88
C SER A 274 26.73 -3.18 -16.13
N LEU A 275 25.66 -3.98 -16.01
CA LEU A 275 24.66 -4.12 -17.09
C LEU A 275 23.86 -2.83 -17.32
N VAL A 276 23.55 -2.08 -16.26
CA VAL A 276 22.88 -0.77 -16.36
C VAL A 276 23.78 0.24 -17.06
N GLU A 277 25.04 0.33 -16.65
CA GLU A 277 26.04 1.21 -17.26
C GLU A 277 26.23 0.90 -18.75
N LYS A 278 26.32 -0.39 -19.11
CA LYS A 278 26.35 -0.83 -20.51
C LYS A 278 25.08 -0.46 -21.29
N GLU A 279 23.90 -0.58 -20.69
CA GLU A 279 22.64 -0.17 -21.35
C GLU A 279 22.59 1.35 -21.61
N MET A 280 23.23 2.15 -20.74
CA MET A 280 23.36 3.61 -20.88
C MET A 280 24.30 4.04 -22.02
N GLU A 281 25.12 3.15 -22.57
CA GLU A 281 25.93 3.42 -23.78
C GLU A 281 25.10 3.40 -25.07
N GLY A 282 23.86 2.90 -25.01
CA GLY A 282 22.97 2.80 -26.16
C GLY A 282 22.51 4.16 -26.70
N ASP A 283 22.18 4.22 -27.99
CA ASP A 283 21.80 5.47 -28.66
C ASP A 283 20.55 6.13 -28.08
N TRP A 284 19.68 5.37 -27.41
CA TRP A 284 18.51 5.91 -26.72
C TRP A 284 18.89 6.80 -25.53
N ALA A 285 19.93 6.43 -24.77
CA ALA A 285 20.37 7.14 -23.56
C ALA A 285 21.22 8.38 -23.89
N LYS A 286 21.90 8.38 -25.04
CA LYS A 286 22.67 9.53 -25.57
C LYS A 286 21.78 10.71 -25.99
N LYS A 287 20.49 10.48 -26.21
CA LYS A 287 19.55 11.57 -26.54
C LYS A 287 19.49 12.56 -25.38
N SER A 288 19.45 13.85 -25.72
CA SER A 288 19.17 14.89 -24.74
C SER A 288 17.80 14.62 -24.11
N PHE A 289 17.74 14.68 -22.79
CA PHE A 289 16.53 14.47 -22.02
C PHE A 289 16.57 15.46 -20.86
N ASP A 290 15.57 16.31 -20.80
CA ASP A 290 15.39 17.24 -19.71
C ASP A 290 14.15 16.81 -18.90
N PRO A 291 14.31 16.29 -17.67
CA PRO A 291 13.18 15.86 -16.86
C PRO A 291 12.32 17.02 -16.36
N LYS A 292 12.76 18.30 -16.49
CA LYS A 292 12.05 19.47 -15.94
C LYS A 292 10.62 19.59 -16.44
N ASN A 293 10.37 19.28 -17.72
CA ASN A 293 9.02 19.34 -18.29
C ASN A 293 8.08 18.27 -17.73
N LEU A 294 8.62 17.24 -17.06
CA LEU A 294 7.84 16.19 -16.42
C LEU A 294 7.59 16.50 -14.95
N LEU A 295 8.33 17.42 -14.33
CA LEU A 295 8.16 17.76 -12.92
C LEU A 295 6.75 18.29 -12.65
N PHE A 296 6.14 17.78 -11.59
CA PHE A 296 4.89 18.31 -11.05
C PHE A 296 5.24 19.33 -9.97
N ILE A 297 5.19 20.60 -10.33
CA ILE A 297 5.47 21.71 -9.42
C ILE A 297 4.13 22.30 -9.00
N GLU A 298 3.80 22.13 -7.73
CA GLU A 298 2.60 22.66 -7.11
C GLU A 298 3.02 23.41 -5.84
N ASP A 299 2.55 24.65 -5.69
CA ASP A 299 2.76 25.42 -4.46
C ASP A 299 1.52 25.27 -3.57
N GLU A 300 1.57 24.30 -2.66
CA GLU A 300 0.47 24.01 -1.75
C GLU A 300 0.22 25.14 -0.73
N LEU A 301 1.18 26.05 -0.52
CA LEU A 301 1.01 27.18 0.40
C LEU A 301 -0.09 28.12 -0.06
N ILE A 302 -0.31 28.25 -1.38
CA ILE A 302 -1.32 29.15 -1.95
C ILE A 302 -2.73 28.78 -1.47
N ASP A 303 -2.98 27.49 -1.26
CA ASP A 303 -4.28 26.98 -0.82
C ASP A 303 -4.32 26.65 0.68
N ALA A 304 -3.24 26.93 1.43
CA ALA A 304 -3.17 26.62 2.85
C ALA A 304 -4.24 27.44 3.62
N PRO A 305 -5.01 26.83 4.53
CA PRO A 305 -5.98 27.54 5.33
C PRO A 305 -5.34 28.66 6.18
N ASN A 306 -6.07 29.76 6.39
CA ASN A 306 -5.57 30.89 7.16
C ASN A 306 -5.39 30.51 8.65
N LEU A 307 -4.21 30.80 9.21
CA LEU A 307 -3.89 30.57 10.62
C LEU A 307 -4.77 31.40 11.57
N ASP A 308 -5.24 32.57 11.14
CA ASP A 308 -6.08 33.47 11.95
C ASP A 308 -7.59 33.15 11.83
N ALA A 309 -7.96 32.11 11.07
CA ALA A 309 -9.36 31.71 10.95
C ALA A 309 -9.92 31.25 12.31
N ASN A 310 -11.18 31.60 12.57
CA ASN A 310 -11.84 31.27 13.83
C ASN A 310 -12.37 29.83 13.80
N PHE A 311 -11.59 28.90 14.33
CA PHE A 311 -11.97 27.50 14.49
C PHE A 311 -12.52 27.22 15.90
N LYS A 312 -13.42 26.23 16.00
CA LYS A 312 -13.95 25.74 17.27
C LYS A 312 -12.82 25.28 18.18
N GLN A 313 -12.84 25.75 19.43
CA GLN A 313 -11.90 25.38 20.49
C GLN A 313 -12.56 24.46 21.53
N PRO A 314 -11.78 23.69 22.30
CA PRO A 314 -12.31 22.92 23.42
C PRO A 314 -12.83 23.86 24.51
N ASN A 315 -14.00 23.56 25.06
CA ASN A 315 -14.57 24.31 26.19
C ASN A 315 -13.96 23.87 27.54
N SER A 316 -13.35 22.68 27.58
CA SER A 316 -12.71 22.06 28.74
C SER A 316 -11.67 21.04 28.27
N PRO A 317 -10.71 20.62 29.10
CA PRO A 317 -9.79 19.53 28.76
C PRO A 317 -10.54 18.27 28.33
N GLU A 318 -10.18 17.72 27.17
CA GLU A 318 -10.81 16.51 26.61
C GLU A 318 -9.75 15.42 26.39
N PRO A 319 -9.67 14.40 27.28
CA PRO A 319 -8.61 13.39 27.22
C PRO A 319 -8.52 12.63 25.89
N ARG A 320 -9.65 12.37 25.23
CA ARG A 320 -9.69 11.70 23.91
C ARG A 320 -9.03 12.54 22.83
N PHE A 321 -9.26 13.86 22.84
CA PHE A 321 -8.61 14.78 21.92
C PHE A 321 -7.10 14.83 22.16
N GLU A 322 -6.65 14.86 23.41
CA GLU A 322 -5.22 14.85 23.75
C GLU A 322 -4.52 13.58 23.28
N GLN A 323 -5.13 12.41 23.51
CA GLN A 323 -4.62 11.12 23.02
C GLN A 323 -4.57 11.07 21.49
N TRP A 324 -5.61 11.57 20.82
CA TRP A 324 -5.63 11.70 19.36
C TRP A 324 -4.53 12.65 18.88
N ARG A 325 -4.37 13.81 19.52
CA ARG A 325 -3.34 14.78 19.17
C ARG A 325 -1.94 14.19 19.29
N GLU A 326 -1.65 13.47 20.37
CA GLU A 326 -0.34 12.84 20.60
C GLU A 326 0.04 11.78 19.56
N SER A 327 -0.96 11.09 18.99
CA SER A 327 -0.73 9.94 18.11
C SER A 327 -0.98 10.21 16.63
N ASN A 328 -1.79 11.22 16.31
CA ASN A 328 -2.21 11.51 14.94
C ASN A 328 -1.66 12.84 14.43
N VAL A 329 -1.09 13.71 15.28
CA VAL A 329 -0.59 15.02 14.85
C VAL A 329 0.93 15.04 14.87
N GLU A 330 1.53 15.40 13.74
CA GLU A 330 2.97 15.54 13.56
C GLU A 330 3.31 16.96 13.12
N LEU A 331 4.45 17.46 13.59
CA LEU A 331 4.97 18.75 13.17
C LEU A 331 5.35 18.73 11.69
N GLN A 332 5.00 19.79 10.97
CA GLN A 332 5.60 20.11 9.67
C GLN A 332 6.57 21.29 9.77
N LYS A 333 7.39 21.49 8.73
CA LYS A 333 8.43 22.54 8.70
C LYS A 333 7.90 23.96 8.61
N GLN A 334 6.65 24.14 8.18
CA GLN A 334 5.99 25.45 8.09
C GLN A 334 5.34 25.82 9.43
N ALA A 335 5.74 26.94 10.01
CA ALA A 335 5.27 27.39 11.31
C ALA A 335 3.75 27.61 11.35
N GLY A 336 3.12 27.23 12.46
CA GLY A 336 1.67 27.36 12.68
C GLY A 336 0.83 26.24 12.04
N TYR A 337 1.42 25.43 11.16
CA TYR A 337 0.75 24.31 10.50
C TYR A 337 1.20 22.95 11.07
N GLN A 338 0.36 21.94 10.88
CA GLN A 338 0.53 20.58 11.34
C GLN A 338 0.14 19.58 10.25
N ALA A 339 0.76 18.40 10.28
CA ALA A 339 0.28 17.23 9.56
C ALA A 339 -0.57 16.36 10.48
N VAL A 340 -1.69 15.87 9.96
CA VAL A 340 -2.69 15.09 10.71
C VAL A 340 -2.94 13.78 10.00
N GLY A 341 -2.54 12.67 10.63
CA GLY A 341 -2.92 11.32 10.25
C GLY A 341 -4.38 11.03 10.57
N VAL A 342 -5.13 10.55 9.58
CA VAL A 342 -6.50 10.07 9.74
C VAL A 342 -6.47 8.55 9.69
N LYS A 343 -6.72 7.93 10.85
CA LYS A 343 -6.79 6.47 10.97
C LYS A 343 -8.03 5.95 10.26
N VAL A 344 -7.86 5.01 9.34
CA VAL A 344 -8.92 4.39 8.55
C VAL A 344 -8.92 2.90 8.86
N LYS A 345 -9.96 2.45 9.57
CA LYS A 345 -10.09 1.05 9.99
C LYS A 345 -10.02 0.10 8.78
N LEU A 346 -9.00 -0.76 8.76
CA LEU A 346 -8.70 -1.72 7.69
C LEU A 346 -8.56 -1.10 6.28
N GLY A 347 -8.36 0.21 6.20
CA GLY A 347 -8.32 0.97 4.95
C GLY A 347 -9.69 1.10 4.24
N ASP A 348 -10.80 0.75 4.86
CA ASP A 348 -12.12 0.84 4.20
C ASP A 348 -12.78 2.21 4.43
N LEU A 349 -13.19 2.87 3.36
CA LEU A 349 -13.93 4.14 3.37
C LEU A 349 -15.31 3.98 2.75
N SER A 350 -16.34 4.38 3.49
CA SER A 350 -17.72 4.48 2.97
C SER A 350 -17.90 5.70 2.06
N VAL A 351 -18.98 5.71 1.28
CA VAL A 351 -19.43 6.87 0.47
C VAL A 351 -19.46 8.16 1.28
N ASN A 352 -20.10 8.16 2.45
CA ASN A 352 -20.21 9.34 3.31
C ASN A 352 -18.84 9.83 3.81
N GLN A 353 -17.95 8.89 4.15
CA GLN A 353 -16.59 9.24 4.57
C GLN A 353 -15.79 9.86 3.42
N PHE A 354 -15.88 9.37 2.18
CA PHE A 354 -15.24 10.03 1.04
C PHE A 354 -15.72 11.49 0.86
N GLN A 355 -17.04 11.72 0.88
CA GLN A 355 -17.63 13.06 0.73
C GLN A 355 -17.21 14.00 1.86
N SER A 356 -17.22 13.49 3.08
CA SER A 356 -16.84 14.26 4.26
C SER A 356 -15.35 14.56 4.26
N LEU A 357 -14.48 13.60 3.92
CA LEU A 357 -13.04 13.83 3.77
C LEU A 357 -12.73 14.86 2.68
N ALA A 358 -13.47 14.88 1.57
CA ALA A 358 -13.36 15.95 0.57
C ALA A 358 -13.66 17.32 1.19
N THR A 359 -14.79 17.45 1.89
CA THR A 359 -15.21 18.68 2.57
C THR A 359 -14.19 19.13 3.63
N LEU A 360 -13.75 18.21 4.48
CA LEU A 360 -12.77 18.47 5.53
C LEU A 360 -11.42 18.86 4.95
N SER A 361 -10.96 18.21 3.88
CA SER A 361 -9.72 18.59 3.22
C SER A 361 -9.76 20.02 2.68
N ARG A 362 -10.87 20.47 2.07
CA ARG A 362 -11.02 21.86 1.59
C ARG A 362 -10.97 22.86 2.74
N LYS A 363 -11.59 22.53 3.87
CA LYS A 363 -11.67 23.43 5.03
C LYS A 363 -10.36 23.49 5.82
N PHE A 364 -9.70 22.35 6.01
CA PHE A 364 -8.62 22.20 6.98
C PHE A 364 -7.25 21.88 6.38
N ALA A 365 -7.16 21.53 5.09
CA ALA A 365 -5.93 20.99 4.50
C ALA A 365 -5.70 21.41 3.04
N GLY A 366 -6.20 22.60 2.65
CA GLY A 366 -6.05 23.14 1.30
C GLY A 366 -6.60 22.25 0.18
N GLY A 367 -7.62 21.45 0.47
CA GLY A 367 -8.29 20.59 -0.51
C GLY A 367 -7.49 19.35 -0.93
N ARG A 368 -6.50 18.91 -0.14
CA ARG A 368 -5.62 17.78 -0.49
C ARG A 368 -5.47 16.78 0.66
N CYS A 369 -5.13 15.54 0.32
CA CYS A 369 -4.65 14.54 1.26
C CYS A 369 -3.59 13.62 0.63
N ARG A 370 -2.88 12.88 1.48
CA ARG A 370 -1.93 11.83 1.09
C ARG A 370 -2.39 10.49 1.64
N ILE A 371 -2.48 9.46 0.81
CA ILE A 371 -2.63 8.08 1.25
C ILE A 371 -1.29 7.58 1.79
N THR A 372 -1.31 6.77 2.85
CA THR A 372 -0.12 6.12 3.40
C THR A 372 -0.05 4.63 3.08
N HIS A 373 1.14 4.05 3.12
CA HIS A 373 1.33 2.60 2.97
C HIS A 373 0.75 1.78 4.15
N GLN A 374 0.32 2.44 5.23
CA GLN A 374 -0.40 1.85 6.37
C GLN A 374 -1.92 1.84 6.16
N GLN A 375 -2.39 2.15 4.95
CA GLN A 375 -3.82 2.20 4.60
C GLN A 375 -4.60 3.36 5.24
N ASN A 376 -3.90 4.42 5.63
CA ASN A 376 -4.47 5.64 6.23
C ASN A 376 -4.38 6.83 5.28
N LEU A 377 -4.87 7.99 5.74
CA LEU A 377 -4.71 9.29 5.07
C LEU A 377 -3.90 10.25 5.95
N THR A 378 -3.33 11.27 5.32
CA THR A 378 -2.65 12.39 5.98
C THR A 378 -3.17 13.70 5.38
N PHE A 379 -3.69 14.57 6.23
CA PHE A 379 -3.91 15.99 5.92
C PHE A 379 -2.65 16.77 6.26
N ARG A 380 -2.20 17.64 5.36
CA ARG A 380 -1.08 18.56 5.59
C ARG A 380 -1.62 19.97 5.61
N TRP A 381 -0.82 20.92 6.10
CA TRP A 381 -1.20 22.32 6.17
C TRP A 381 -2.41 22.58 7.07
N VAL A 382 -2.59 21.77 8.12
CA VAL A 382 -3.67 21.97 9.09
C VAL A 382 -3.26 23.04 10.08
N PRO A 383 -3.97 24.17 10.21
CA PRO A 383 -3.65 25.17 11.24
C PRO A 383 -3.70 24.55 12.64
N GLN A 384 -2.74 24.87 13.50
CA GLN A 384 -2.68 24.31 14.85
C GLN A 384 -3.94 24.60 15.67
N ASN A 385 -4.55 25.78 15.49
CA ASN A 385 -5.81 26.16 16.14
C ASN A 385 -7.05 25.45 15.56
N ALA A 386 -6.94 24.76 14.42
CA ALA A 386 -8.04 24.02 13.80
C ALA A 386 -8.14 22.55 14.27
N LEU A 387 -7.12 22.04 14.97
CA LEU A 387 -7.00 20.63 15.33
C LEU A 387 -8.23 20.09 16.06
N TYR A 388 -8.75 20.84 17.04
CA TYR A 388 -9.90 20.41 17.82
C TYR A 388 -11.17 20.31 16.97
N GLU A 389 -11.44 21.33 16.15
CA GLU A 389 -12.60 21.29 15.26
C GLU A 389 -12.49 20.14 14.26
N LEU A 390 -11.33 19.99 13.60
CA LEU A 390 -11.07 18.89 12.67
C LEU A 390 -11.32 17.53 13.34
N TRP A 391 -10.76 17.30 14.53
CA TRP A 391 -10.98 16.07 15.29
C TRP A 391 -12.48 15.83 15.57
N THR A 392 -13.21 16.85 16.04
CA THR A 392 -14.65 16.70 16.29
C THR A 392 -15.47 16.40 15.03
N GLU A 393 -15.06 16.89 13.86
CA GLU A 393 -15.73 16.55 12.60
C GLU A 393 -15.34 15.13 12.11
N LEU A 394 -14.09 14.70 12.33
CA LEU A 394 -13.66 13.33 12.06
C LEU A 394 -14.38 12.31 12.95
N GLU A 395 -14.59 12.61 14.22
CA GLU A 395 -15.39 11.79 15.15
C GLU A 395 -16.81 11.52 14.62
N LYS A 396 -17.48 12.54 14.07
CA LYS A 396 -18.85 12.40 13.52
C LYS A 396 -18.95 11.40 12.39
N ILE A 397 -17.86 11.14 11.67
CA ILE A 397 -17.80 10.19 10.55
C ILE A 397 -17.04 8.91 10.90
N GLY A 398 -16.72 8.70 12.19
CA GLY A 398 -16.02 7.52 12.69
C GLY A 398 -14.56 7.43 12.25
N LEU A 399 -13.89 8.56 12.05
CA LEU A 399 -12.46 8.66 11.69
C LEU A 399 -11.65 9.47 12.71
N GLY A 400 -12.20 9.69 13.92
CA GLY A 400 -11.57 10.44 15.01
C GLY A 400 -10.72 9.59 15.96
N ASP A 401 -10.53 8.31 15.65
CA ASP A 401 -9.76 7.39 16.48
C ASP A 401 -8.27 7.78 16.55
N SER A 402 -7.73 7.68 17.76
CA SER A 402 -6.30 7.83 18.04
C SER A 402 -5.49 6.60 17.59
N GLY A 403 -4.16 6.74 17.59
CA GLY A 403 -3.24 5.62 17.43
C GLY A 403 -2.89 5.32 15.98
N VAL A 404 -2.80 6.33 15.12
CA VAL A 404 -2.12 6.19 13.81
C VAL A 404 -0.71 5.65 14.04
N HIS A 405 -0.28 4.66 13.22
CA HIS A 405 1.04 4.04 13.30
C HIS A 405 1.36 3.32 14.64
N GLN A 406 0.33 3.02 15.43
CA GLN A 406 0.46 2.24 16.66
C GLN A 406 -0.04 0.79 16.46
N ILE A 407 0.09 -0.05 17.49
CA ILE A 407 -0.32 -1.46 17.42
C ILE A 407 -1.80 -1.65 17.06
N SER A 408 -2.65 -0.69 17.41
CA SER A 408 -4.07 -0.69 17.06
C SER A 408 -4.34 -0.28 15.60
N ASP A 409 -3.34 0.17 14.85
CA ASP A 409 -3.39 0.52 13.42
C ASP A 409 -3.08 -0.70 12.56
N VAL A 410 -4.03 -1.62 12.53
CA VAL A 410 -3.87 -2.96 11.99
C VAL A 410 -3.99 -2.96 10.45
N VAL A 411 -2.97 -3.48 9.76
CA VAL A 411 -2.91 -3.48 8.28
C VAL A 411 -3.25 -4.86 7.70
N SER A 412 -4.22 -4.91 6.80
CA SER A 412 -4.67 -6.16 6.19
C SER A 412 -4.84 -6.07 4.68
N CYS A 413 -4.56 -7.18 4.00
CA CYS A 413 -5.01 -7.34 2.61
C CYS A 413 -6.46 -7.87 2.57
N PRO A 414 -7.15 -7.80 1.41
CA PRO A 414 -8.51 -8.32 1.31
C PRO A 414 -8.69 -9.82 1.61
N GLY A 415 -7.66 -10.65 1.44
CA GLY A 415 -7.75 -12.09 1.71
C GLY A 415 -8.86 -12.77 0.90
N THR A 416 -9.53 -13.78 1.48
CA THR A 416 -10.64 -14.51 0.84
C THR A 416 -11.90 -13.68 0.64
N ASP A 417 -11.97 -12.45 1.16
CA ASP A 417 -13.15 -11.59 0.99
C ASP A 417 -13.36 -11.28 -0.49
N SER A 418 -12.28 -11.05 -1.24
CA SER A 418 -12.32 -10.85 -2.69
C SER A 418 -11.16 -11.47 -3.48
N CYS A 419 -10.04 -11.87 -2.87
CA CYS A 419 -8.88 -12.32 -3.64
C CYS A 419 -8.97 -13.79 -4.07
N LYS A 420 -8.80 -14.07 -5.38
CA LYS A 420 -8.66 -15.46 -5.93
C LYS A 420 -7.54 -16.26 -5.27
N LEU A 421 -6.47 -15.59 -4.83
CA LEU A 421 -5.29 -16.21 -4.20
C LEU A 421 -5.41 -16.34 -2.67
N GLY A 422 -6.44 -15.76 -2.06
CA GLY A 422 -6.65 -15.81 -0.61
C GLY A 422 -6.86 -17.25 -0.15
N ILE A 423 -6.14 -17.62 0.91
CA ILE A 423 -6.24 -18.90 1.63
C ILE A 423 -7.11 -18.72 2.87
N THR A 424 -7.03 -17.55 3.52
CA THR A 424 -7.83 -17.19 4.69
C THR A 424 -8.43 -15.78 4.61
N SER A 425 -9.44 -15.49 5.44
CA SER A 425 -10.00 -14.15 5.62
C SER A 425 -9.10 -13.31 6.52
N SER A 426 -8.19 -12.57 5.89
CA SER A 426 -7.29 -11.68 6.61
C SER A 426 -7.97 -10.43 7.14
N MET A 427 -9.05 -9.94 6.51
CA MET A 427 -9.81 -8.80 7.08
C MET A 427 -10.64 -9.24 8.28
N GLY A 428 -11.18 -10.47 8.27
CA GLY A 428 -11.85 -11.04 9.43
C GLY A 428 -10.91 -11.30 10.59
N LEU A 429 -9.69 -11.80 10.33
CA LEU A 429 -8.64 -11.86 11.35
C LEU A 429 -8.32 -10.45 11.90
N ALA A 430 -8.15 -9.46 11.03
CA ALA A 430 -7.80 -8.11 11.44
C ALA A 430 -8.80 -7.54 12.46
N ARG A 431 -10.11 -7.68 12.20
CA ARG A 431 -11.17 -7.27 13.15
C ARG A 431 -11.05 -7.97 14.50
N ALA A 432 -10.76 -9.27 14.49
CA ALA A 432 -10.60 -10.05 15.72
C ALA A 432 -9.36 -9.61 16.52
N LEU A 433 -8.26 -9.28 15.84
CA LEU A 433 -7.05 -8.78 16.49
C LEU A 433 -7.23 -7.35 17.02
N GLU A 434 -7.91 -6.47 16.28
CA GLU A 434 -8.25 -5.11 16.75
C GLU A 434 -9.06 -5.16 18.05
N SER A 435 -10.09 -6.01 18.12
CA SER A 435 -10.90 -6.20 19.35
C SER A 435 -10.03 -6.63 20.53
N VAL A 436 -9.11 -7.56 20.31
CA VAL A 436 -8.17 -8.00 21.35
C VAL A 436 -7.20 -6.90 21.79
N ILE A 437 -6.70 -6.09 20.85
CA ILE A 437 -5.78 -4.99 21.16
C ILE A 437 -6.51 -3.90 21.96
N GLU A 438 -7.76 -3.60 21.61
CA GLU A 438 -8.62 -2.69 22.36
C GLU A 438 -8.89 -3.22 23.79
N GLU A 439 -9.21 -4.51 23.93
CA GLU A 439 -9.40 -5.18 25.24
C GLU A 439 -8.15 -5.13 26.14
N LEU A 440 -6.96 -5.22 25.55
CA LEU A 440 -5.71 -5.23 26.32
C LEU A 440 -5.39 -3.86 26.94
N ASN A 441 -6.05 -2.77 26.51
CA ASN A 441 -5.84 -1.41 26.98
C ASN A 441 -4.33 -1.07 27.16
N ILE A 442 -3.59 -1.24 26.06
CA ILE A 442 -2.13 -1.19 26.06
C ILE A 442 -1.65 0.22 26.39
N ASP A 443 -1.01 0.39 27.56
CA ASP A 443 -0.38 1.65 27.98
C ASP A 443 1.14 1.66 27.80
N ASP A 444 1.73 0.49 27.61
CA ASP A 444 3.17 0.32 27.43
C ASP A 444 3.67 1.05 26.16
N PRO A 445 4.64 1.98 26.29
CA PRO A 445 5.07 2.82 25.18
C PRO A 445 5.81 2.05 24.07
N LEU A 446 6.45 0.92 24.40
CA LEU A 446 7.12 0.09 23.39
C LEU A 446 6.12 -0.80 22.67
N VAL A 447 5.11 -1.33 23.38
CA VAL A 447 4.03 -2.11 22.76
C VAL A 447 3.17 -1.21 21.87
N LYS A 448 2.88 0.03 22.27
CA LYS A 448 2.17 1.01 21.42
C LYS A 448 2.85 1.21 20.06
N LYS A 449 4.18 1.16 19.99
CA LYS A 449 4.96 1.32 18.74
C LYS A 449 4.98 0.08 17.85
N MET A 450 4.50 -1.07 18.33
CA MET A 450 4.49 -2.30 17.54
C MET A 450 3.48 -2.21 16.39
N HIS A 451 3.69 -3.01 15.35
CA HIS A 451 2.82 -3.09 14.19
C HIS A 451 2.30 -4.51 14.00
N VAL A 452 0.99 -4.63 13.74
CA VAL A 452 0.35 -5.90 13.41
C VAL A 452 -0.11 -5.88 11.97
N LYS A 453 0.40 -6.80 11.15
CA LYS A 453 0.09 -6.84 9.72
C LYS A 453 -0.22 -8.24 9.23
N MET A 454 -1.16 -8.37 8.29
CA MET A 454 -1.62 -9.69 7.86
C MET A 454 -1.89 -9.79 6.37
N SER A 455 -1.76 -11.01 5.85
CA SER A 455 -2.11 -11.32 4.48
C SER A 455 -2.78 -12.67 4.41
N GLY A 456 -3.88 -12.79 3.67
CA GLY A 456 -4.58 -14.07 3.52
C GLY A 456 -3.82 -15.12 2.72
N CYS A 457 -2.60 -14.85 2.23
CA CYS A 457 -1.76 -15.80 1.49
C CYS A 457 -0.27 -15.37 1.49
N PRO A 458 0.67 -16.19 0.97
CA PRO A 458 2.12 -15.93 1.06
C PRO A 458 2.63 -14.72 0.27
N ASN A 459 1.77 -14.05 -0.49
CA ASN A 459 2.18 -12.98 -1.40
C ASN A 459 2.53 -11.66 -0.71
N GLY A 460 2.19 -11.51 0.57
CA GLY A 460 2.60 -10.36 1.39
C GLY A 460 1.97 -9.03 0.97
N CYS A 461 0.75 -9.04 0.45
CA CYS A 461 0.04 -7.81 0.04
C CYS A 461 -0.23 -6.86 1.23
N GLY A 462 -0.45 -7.40 2.43
CA GLY A 462 -0.55 -6.63 3.66
C GLY A 462 0.80 -6.42 4.38
N GLN A 463 1.92 -6.76 3.73
CA GLN A 463 3.27 -6.51 4.26
C GLN A 463 3.61 -7.20 5.59
N HIS A 464 3.04 -8.38 5.87
CA HIS A 464 3.27 -9.13 7.12
C HIS A 464 4.74 -9.40 7.47
N HIS A 465 5.63 -9.53 6.47
CA HIS A 465 7.05 -9.82 6.72
C HIS A 465 7.80 -8.71 7.47
N ILE A 466 7.34 -7.46 7.41
CA ILE A 466 8.04 -6.28 7.96
C ILE A 466 7.30 -5.68 9.15
N ALA A 467 6.43 -6.46 9.79
CA ALA A 467 5.70 -6.07 10.98
C ALA A 467 6.36 -6.68 12.22
N ASP A 468 6.18 -6.06 13.38
CA ASP A 468 6.52 -6.68 14.65
C ASP A 468 5.82 -8.02 14.77
N ILE A 469 4.51 -8.07 14.46
CA ILE A 469 3.74 -9.31 14.43
C ILE A 469 3.02 -9.44 13.07
N GLY A 470 3.55 -10.33 12.24
CA GLY A 470 3.05 -10.63 10.91
C GLY A 470 2.24 -11.93 10.85
N PHE A 471 1.06 -11.91 10.23
CA PHE A 471 0.25 -13.10 9.97
C PHE A 471 0.15 -13.41 8.47
N HIS A 472 0.41 -14.66 8.12
CA HIS A 472 0.33 -15.15 6.76
C HIS A 472 -0.63 -16.34 6.69
N GLY A 473 -1.74 -16.17 5.95
CA GLY A 473 -2.78 -17.19 5.74
C GLY A 473 -2.27 -18.47 5.11
N ALA A 474 -2.60 -19.58 5.75
CA ALA A 474 -2.23 -20.95 5.43
C ALA A 474 -3.40 -21.90 5.76
N ALA A 475 -3.22 -23.18 5.47
CA ALA A 475 -4.10 -24.25 5.95
C ALA A 475 -3.31 -25.20 6.87
N ALA A 476 -3.97 -25.67 7.92
CA ALA A 476 -3.47 -26.67 8.85
C ALA A 476 -4.34 -27.93 8.80
N LYS A 477 -3.76 -29.08 9.19
CA LYS A 477 -4.48 -30.34 9.35
C LYS A 477 -5.01 -30.42 10.79
N ALA A 478 -6.23 -30.93 10.95
CA ALA A 478 -6.90 -31.18 12.22
C ALA A 478 -7.67 -32.52 12.13
N PRO A 479 -8.13 -33.11 13.26
CA PRO A 479 -8.87 -34.37 13.25
C PRO A 479 -10.09 -34.37 12.31
N GLY A 480 -10.82 -33.26 12.25
CA GLY A 480 -11.98 -33.10 11.37
C GLY A 480 -11.68 -32.68 9.93
N GLY A 481 -10.42 -32.65 9.49
CA GLY A 481 -10.01 -32.22 8.14
C GLY A 481 -9.09 -30.99 8.16
N GLN A 482 -9.21 -30.13 7.13
CA GLN A 482 -8.41 -28.90 7.09
C GLN A 482 -9.09 -27.77 7.86
N VAL A 483 -8.28 -26.91 8.47
CA VAL A 483 -8.71 -25.67 9.14
C VAL A 483 -7.94 -24.48 8.58
N PRO A 484 -8.56 -23.28 8.56
CA PRO A 484 -7.85 -22.06 8.18
C PRO A 484 -6.84 -21.75 9.29
N ALA A 485 -5.63 -21.36 8.91
CA ALA A 485 -4.55 -21.11 9.86
C ALA A 485 -3.66 -19.95 9.40
N TYR A 486 -2.77 -19.51 10.27
CA TYR A 486 -1.77 -18.49 10.00
C TYR A 486 -0.39 -18.97 10.41
N GLU A 487 0.59 -18.74 9.54
CA GLU A 487 2.00 -18.73 9.91
C GLU A 487 2.38 -17.34 10.41
N LEU A 488 3.24 -17.28 11.41
CA LEU A 488 3.67 -16.04 12.04
C LEU A 488 5.06 -15.62 11.58
N PHE A 489 5.26 -14.31 11.45
CA PHE A 489 6.56 -13.68 11.24
C PHE A 489 6.75 -12.65 12.36
N LEU A 490 7.77 -12.84 13.20
CA LEU A 490 7.95 -12.04 14.42
C LEU A 490 9.23 -11.21 14.35
N GLY A 491 9.13 -9.93 14.71
CA GLY A 491 10.26 -9.00 14.77
C GLY A 491 10.71 -8.44 13.43
N GLY A 492 9.79 -8.34 12.47
CA GLY A 492 10.04 -7.58 11.25
C GLY A 492 10.08 -6.08 11.54
N SER A 493 10.81 -5.33 10.73
CA SER A 493 10.87 -3.88 10.85
C SER A 493 10.99 -3.22 9.49
N TYR A 494 10.37 -2.05 9.38
CA TYR A 494 10.55 -1.14 8.25
C TYR A 494 11.22 0.17 8.66
N ALA A 495 11.85 0.22 9.83
CA ALA A 495 12.63 1.37 10.26
C ALA A 495 13.82 1.62 9.33
N ALA A 496 14.07 2.88 8.97
CA ALA A 496 15.05 3.27 7.96
C ALA A 496 16.46 2.69 8.11
N LYS A 497 16.97 2.61 9.35
CA LYS A 497 18.33 2.15 9.64
C LYS A 497 18.43 0.64 9.84
N ASP A 498 17.30 -0.03 9.86
CA ASP A 498 17.19 -1.44 10.25
C ASP A 498 15.96 -2.11 9.61
N PRO A 499 15.84 -2.09 8.28
CA PRO A 499 14.80 -2.84 7.60
C PRO A 499 15.12 -4.33 7.70
N ARG A 500 14.26 -5.11 8.37
CA ARG A 500 14.43 -6.55 8.52
C ARG A 500 13.12 -7.31 8.34
N PHE A 501 13.22 -8.55 7.84
CA PHE A 501 12.08 -9.45 7.82
C PHE A 501 11.96 -10.19 9.15
N GLY A 502 10.73 -10.39 9.61
CA GLY A 502 10.45 -11.15 10.81
C GLY A 502 10.88 -12.61 10.70
N ILE A 503 11.25 -13.19 11.84
CA ILE A 503 11.59 -14.59 12.00
C ILE A 503 10.31 -15.41 11.81
N ARG A 504 10.36 -16.37 10.90
CA ARG A 504 9.23 -17.27 10.65
C ARG A 504 9.12 -18.30 11.76
N VAL A 505 7.96 -18.31 12.44
CA VAL A 505 7.57 -19.36 13.39
C VAL A 505 6.99 -20.53 12.59
N LYS A 506 7.49 -21.75 12.80
CA LYS A 506 7.06 -22.92 12.00
C LYS A 506 5.63 -23.37 12.32
N SER A 507 5.15 -23.08 13.52
CA SER A 507 3.80 -23.42 13.97
C SER A 507 2.74 -22.68 13.15
N LYS A 508 1.76 -23.45 12.67
CA LYS A 508 0.55 -22.91 12.03
C LYS A 508 -0.54 -22.79 13.07
N ILE A 509 -0.98 -21.57 13.31
CA ILE A 509 -1.99 -21.26 14.32
C ILE A 509 -3.36 -21.21 13.65
N PRO A 510 -4.32 -22.09 13.98
CA PRO A 510 -5.71 -22.00 13.54
C PRO A 510 -6.27 -20.59 13.67
N ALA A 511 -7.05 -20.15 12.68
CA ALA A 511 -7.50 -18.77 12.54
C ALA A 511 -8.23 -18.25 13.78
N LYS A 512 -9.03 -19.10 14.43
CA LYS A 512 -9.79 -18.75 15.65
C LYS A 512 -8.94 -18.68 16.92
N ASN A 513 -7.75 -19.26 16.91
CA ASN A 513 -6.82 -19.24 18.04
C ASN A 513 -5.77 -18.11 17.89
N ALA A 514 -5.68 -17.46 16.72
CA ALA A 514 -4.73 -16.39 16.46
C ALA A 514 -4.85 -15.16 17.40
N PRO A 515 -6.06 -14.74 17.85
CA PRO A 515 -6.17 -13.65 18.82
C PRO A 515 -5.57 -13.99 20.19
N ASP A 516 -5.74 -15.21 20.68
CA ASP A 516 -5.11 -15.65 21.94
C ASP A 516 -3.60 -15.80 21.80
N ALA A 517 -3.13 -16.27 20.64
CA ALA A 517 -1.70 -16.29 20.32
C ALA A 517 -1.09 -14.87 20.36
N LEU A 518 -1.80 -13.85 19.86
CA LEU A 518 -1.37 -12.45 19.96
C LEU A 518 -1.22 -12.00 21.43
N LYS A 519 -2.21 -12.31 22.29
CA LYS A 519 -2.15 -11.99 23.73
C LYS A 519 -0.91 -12.60 24.38
N THR A 520 -0.61 -13.87 24.07
CA THR A 520 0.56 -14.57 24.59
C THR A 520 1.87 -13.98 24.11
N ILE A 521 1.99 -13.62 22.83
CA ILE A 521 3.19 -12.98 22.29
C ILE A 521 3.45 -11.62 22.97
N ILE A 522 2.42 -10.79 23.12
CA ILE A 522 2.53 -9.49 23.78
C ILE A 522 2.92 -9.67 25.26
N HIS A 523 2.26 -10.59 25.97
CA HIS A 523 2.56 -10.85 27.37
C HIS A 523 4.00 -11.34 27.57
N MET A 524 4.45 -12.27 26.73
CA MET A 524 5.82 -12.79 26.74
C MET A 524 6.84 -11.69 26.48
N TYR A 525 6.58 -10.79 25.53
CA TYR A 525 7.44 -9.64 25.29
C TYR A 525 7.53 -8.71 26.50
N VAL A 526 6.39 -8.35 27.09
CA VAL A 526 6.37 -7.45 28.25
C VAL A 526 7.08 -8.06 29.46
N SER A 527 6.95 -9.36 29.70
CA SER A 527 7.51 -10.02 30.88
C SER A 527 8.98 -10.39 30.77
N GLU A 528 9.52 -10.56 29.56
CA GLU A 528 10.86 -11.11 29.35
C GLU A 528 11.82 -10.19 28.58
N ARG A 529 11.36 -9.04 28.10
CA ARG A 529 12.25 -8.08 27.43
C ARG A 529 13.24 -7.45 28.42
N ASN A 530 14.39 -7.08 27.90
CA ASN A 530 15.31 -6.21 28.61
C ASN A 530 14.77 -4.78 28.66
N GLU A 531 15.37 -3.95 29.51
CA GLU A 531 15.01 -2.53 29.60
C GLU A 531 15.17 -1.84 28.24
N ASN A 532 14.13 -1.11 27.80
CA ASN A 532 14.09 -0.39 26.52
C ASN A 532 14.31 -1.23 25.26
N GLU A 533 14.18 -2.56 25.34
CA GLU A 533 14.33 -3.45 24.19
C GLU A 533 13.05 -3.46 23.34
N GLU A 534 13.14 -3.05 22.07
CA GLU A 534 12.03 -3.11 21.12
C GLU A 534 11.71 -4.56 20.70
N PHE A 535 10.46 -4.83 20.31
CA PHE A 535 9.99 -6.18 19.98
C PHE A 535 10.84 -6.87 18.89
N LYS A 536 11.29 -6.12 17.87
CA LYS A 536 12.15 -6.63 16.81
C LYS A 536 13.49 -7.19 17.31
N ASP A 537 14.05 -6.61 18.37
CA ASP A 537 15.32 -7.02 18.96
C ASP A 537 15.10 -8.15 19.98
N PHE A 538 14.02 -8.05 20.76
CA PHE A 538 13.52 -9.14 21.60
C PHE A 538 13.33 -10.43 20.81
N ALA A 539 12.64 -10.37 19.67
CA ALA A 539 12.33 -11.54 18.85
C ALA A 539 13.61 -12.21 18.30
N VAL A 540 14.61 -11.41 17.93
CA VAL A 540 15.92 -11.91 17.49
C VAL A 540 16.68 -12.57 18.63
N ARG A 541 16.73 -11.93 19.81
CA ARG A 541 17.42 -12.45 20.99
C ARG A 541 16.82 -13.77 21.47
N VAL A 542 15.49 -13.85 21.49
CA VAL A 542 14.75 -15.01 22.00
C VAL A 542 14.71 -16.16 20.98
N GLY A 543 14.72 -15.85 19.68
CA GLY A 543 14.68 -16.85 18.62
C GLY A 543 13.31 -17.50 18.44
N SER A 544 13.13 -18.23 17.34
CA SER A 544 11.84 -18.83 16.97
C SER A 544 11.39 -19.94 17.92
N GLU A 545 12.32 -20.71 18.49
CA GLU A 545 12.02 -21.91 19.28
C GLU A 545 11.17 -21.57 20.51
N LYS A 546 11.51 -20.49 21.23
CA LYS A 546 10.75 -20.08 22.41
C LYS A 546 9.33 -19.62 22.07
N PHE A 547 9.13 -18.95 20.94
CA PHE A 547 7.79 -18.63 20.45
C PHE A 547 7.04 -19.88 20.00
N GLU A 548 7.71 -20.86 19.38
CA GLU A 548 7.10 -22.13 19.00
C GLU A 548 6.58 -22.89 20.23
N GLU A 549 7.37 -22.95 21.31
CA GLU A 549 6.97 -23.53 22.60
C GLU A 549 5.77 -22.81 23.20
N ALA A 550 5.82 -21.47 23.29
CA ALA A 550 4.75 -20.66 23.85
C ALA A 550 3.42 -20.77 23.07
N LEU A 551 3.50 -21.11 21.77
CA LEU A 551 2.35 -21.17 20.88
C LEU A 551 1.85 -22.58 20.59
N GLU A 552 2.52 -23.62 21.11
CA GLU A 552 2.21 -25.03 20.79
C GLU A 552 0.76 -25.39 21.14
N MET A 553 0.26 -24.93 22.29
CA MET A 553 -1.10 -25.19 22.73
C MET A 553 -2.19 -24.64 21.79
N TYR A 554 -1.88 -23.59 21.01
CA TYR A 554 -2.85 -22.99 20.09
C TYR A 554 -3.01 -23.77 18.80
N LYS A 555 -2.20 -24.80 18.53
CA LYS A 555 -2.35 -25.64 17.34
C LYS A 555 -3.56 -26.57 17.42
N ASP A 556 -3.99 -26.90 18.64
CA ASP A 556 -5.10 -27.81 18.85
C ASP A 556 -6.46 -27.12 18.68
N VAL A 557 -7.34 -27.77 17.93
CA VAL A 557 -8.73 -27.36 17.70
C VAL A 557 -9.73 -28.38 18.25
N GLY A 558 -9.26 -29.49 18.80
CA GLY A 558 -10.06 -30.62 19.26
C GLY A 558 -10.73 -31.41 18.13
N GLU A 559 -11.41 -32.50 18.49
CA GLU A 559 -12.24 -33.26 17.55
C GLU A 559 -13.39 -32.41 17.02
N LEU A 560 -13.76 -32.63 15.76
CA LEU A 560 -14.87 -31.91 15.13
C LEU A 560 -16.20 -32.36 15.72
N ASN A 561 -16.84 -31.48 16.48
CA ASN A 561 -18.15 -31.65 17.07
C ASN A 561 -18.88 -30.29 17.08
N ARG A 562 -20.06 -30.22 17.71
CA ARG A 562 -20.87 -29.00 17.74
C ARG A 562 -20.16 -27.82 18.39
N ASP A 563 -19.35 -28.05 19.42
CA ASP A 563 -18.70 -27.01 20.22
C ASP A 563 -17.41 -26.51 19.56
N THR A 564 -16.69 -27.40 18.87
CA THR A 564 -15.44 -27.07 18.17
C THR A 564 -15.65 -26.62 16.73
N LEU A 565 -16.83 -26.84 16.14
CA LEU A 565 -17.17 -26.47 14.77
C LEU A 565 -16.75 -25.03 14.38
N PRO A 566 -16.91 -23.99 15.23
CA PRO A 566 -16.45 -22.64 14.90
C PRO A 566 -14.95 -22.54 14.59
N LYS A 567 -14.11 -23.39 15.20
CA LYS A 567 -12.65 -23.46 14.94
C LYS A 567 -12.31 -24.04 13.57
N TYR A 568 -13.26 -24.74 12.96
CA TYR A 568 -13.16 -25.29 11.60
C TYR A 568 -13.75 -24.34 10.54
N MET A 569 -14.18 -23.14 10.93
CA MET A 569 -14.67 -22.10 10.04
C MET A 569 -13.64 -20.95 9.98
N ASP A 570 -13.54 -20.31 8.81
CA ASP A 570 -12.76 -19.08 8.70
C ASP A 570 -13.52 -17.90 9.30
N TRP A 571 -12.84 -16.76 9.47
CA TRP A 571 -13.50 -15.52 9.87
C TRP A 571 -14.54 -15.10 8.83
N ASP A 572 -15.69 -14.63 9.32
CA ASP A 572 -16.85 -14.18 8.52
C ASP A 572 -17.42 -15.21 7.55
N LYS A 573 -17.15 -16.51 7.80
CA LYS A 573 -17.74 -17.63 7.07
C LYS A 573 -18.60 -18.48 8.00
N THR A 574 -19.68 -19.02 7.45
CA THR A 574 -20.65 -19.89 8.15
C THR A 574 -20.54 -21.36 7.74
N ILE A 575 -19.61 -21.66 6.84
CA ILE A 575 -19.38 -23.01 6.31
C ILE A 575 -18.05 -23.54 6.82
N LYS A 576 -17.96 -24.88 6.94
CA LYS A 576 -16.72 -25.57 7.23
C LYS A 576 -15.67 -25.21 6.18
N TYR A 577 -14.46 -24.92 6.64
CA TYR A 577 -13.36 -24.51 5.78
C TYR A 577 -12.98 -25.61 4.78
N VAL A 578 -12.79 -25.18 3.54
CA VAL A 578 -12.21 -25.96 2.46
C VAL A 578 -11.17 -25.08 1.79
N LEU A 579 -9.97 -25.62 1.57
CA LEU A 579 -8.92 -24.89 0.88
C LEU A 579 -9.31 -24.72 -0.59
N GLU A 580 -9.72 -23.51 -0.93
CA GLU A 580 -10.08 -23.10 -2.28
C GLU A 580 -9.19 -21.93 -2.72
N ARG A 581 -8.24 -22.21 -3.60
CA ARG A 581 -7.32 -21.22 -4.15
C ARG A 581 -7.42 -21.22 -5.67
N GLY A 582 -7.83 -20.09 -6.23
CA GLY A 582 -7.83 -19.86 -7.67
C GLY A 582 -6.45 -19.48 -8.20
N GLU A 583 -6.37 -19.27 -9.50
CA GLU A 583 -5.17 -18.74 -10.15
C GLU A 583 -5.18 -17.21 -10.11
N GLY A 584 -4.02 -16.62 -9.84
CA GLY A 584 -3.88 -15.17 -9.90
C GLY A 584 -3.78 -14.72 -11.34
N GLU A 585 -4.61 -13.78 -11.79
CA GLU A 585 -4.55 -13.25 -13.17
C GLU A 585 -3.20 -12.62 -13.53
N CYS A 586 -2.53 -11.97 -12.57
CA CYS A 586 -1.16 -11.53 -12.79
C CYS A 586 -0.15 -12.70 -12.90
N MET A 587 -0.54 -13.95 -12.65
CA MET A 587 0.27 -15.17 -12.76
C MET A 587 0.04 -15.92 -14.06
N VAL A 588 -1.02 -15.61 -14.81
CA VAL A 588 -1.32 -16.24 -16.11
C VAL A 588 -0.68 -15.45 -17.23
#